data_AF-A0A9P6K9H2-F1
#
_entry.id   AF-A0A9P6K9H2-F1
#
_cell.length_a   1.000
_cell.length_b   1.000
_cell.length_c   1.000
_cell.angle_alpha   90.00
_cell.angle_beta   90.00
_cell.angle_gamma   90.00
#
_symmetry.space_group_name_H-M   'P 1'
#
loop_
_entity.id
_entity.type
_entity.pdbx_description
1 polymer ?
#
loop_
_entity_poly.entity_id
_entity_poly.type
_entity_poly.pdbx_seq_one_letter_code
_entity_poly.pdbx_strand_id
1 'polypeptide(L)'
;FLNPRTNIRQDKYGGSLENRTRFLREIIEGIKAQTPETFSIGVKLNSVDFGRRRFQGQLQTVQSSGPVTLQGDEQDDLEEHLQEAVEIAVTLEKLGVDFIEVSGGSYESWAAGILDGKDVFNTDSAKSAKMKESTRQREAHFAVFAERISRALSVTKVILTGGFVSGSAMAESLKVNAEHQQDSTAGLPHIDMVGIGRAICQEPDLPNLIMSGEVTGALKMPAMPGGFFDDVLVCGGNIFRVANGYLPITSLLHIAVSQYHLAYSYRFTKFAAHAIKRALWLA
;
A
#
# COMPACT_ATOMS: atom_id res chain seq x y z
N PHE A 1 -8.11 6.49 13.49
CA PHE A 1 -7.38 7.01 14.66
C PHE A 1 -6.24 7.91 14.24
N LEU A 2 -5.28 7.44 13.43
CA LEU A 2 -4.12 8.26 13.05
C LEU A 2 -4.48 9.46 12.18
N ASN A 3 -5.33 9.29 11.16
CA ASN A 3 -5.66 10.36 10.21
C ASN A 3 -6.56 11.44 10.86
N PRO A 4 -6.20 12.73 10.82
CA PRO A 4 -6.97 13.80 11.48
C PRO A 4 -8.29 14.09 10.78
N ARG A 5 -8.43 13.72 9.51
CA ARG A 5 -9.66 13.94 8.72
C ARG A 5 -10.77 12.98 9.12
N THR A 6 -10.40 11.76 9.48
CA THR A 6 -11.36 10.72 9.89
C THR A 6 -11.49 10.63 11.41
N ASN A 7 -10.47 11.05 12.15
CA ASN A 7 -10.52 11.11 13.61
C ASN A 7 -10.88 12.51 14.12
N ILE A 8 -12.16 12.84 14.06
CA ILE A 8 -12.74 14.09 14.59
C ILE A 8 -13.16 13.98 16.08
N ARG A 9 -12.62 13.01 16.82
CA ARG A 9 -12.95 12.83 18.24
C ARG A 9 -12.40 13.99 19.08
N GLN A 10 -13.12 14.32 20.14
CA GLN A 10 -12.73 15.35 21.11
C GLN A 10 -12.28 14.76 22.46
N ASP A 11 -12.21 13.43 22.57
CA ASP A 11 -11.73 12.74 23.75
C ASP A 11 -10.20 12.51 23.70
N LYS A 12 -9.67 11.74 24.65
CA LYS A 12 -8.24 11.42 24.74
C LYS A 12 -7.66 10.63 23.54
N TYR A 13 -8.50 10.24 22.58
CA TYR A 13 -8.10 9.51 21.37
C TYR A 13 -8.18 10.35 20.09
N GLY A 14 -8.51 11.65 20.16
CA GLY A 14 -8.56 12.56 19.01
C GLY A 14 -7.90 13.92 19.25
N GLY A 15 -7.90 14.76 18.21
CA GLY A 15 -7.21 16.07 18.23
C GLY A 15 -5.71 15.94 17.95
N SER A 16 -4.88 16.14 18.98
CA SER A 16 -3.42 16.15 18.84
C SER A 16 -2.87 14.84 18.27
N LEU A 17 -1.68 14.90 17.65
CA LEU A 17 -0.99 13.71 17.16
C LEU A 17 -0.78 12.67 18.28
N GLU A 18 -0.44 13.12 19.48
CA GLU A 18 -0.27 12.26 20.66
C GLU A 18 -1.56 11.48 20.99
N ASN A 19 -2.72 12.12 20.94
CA ASN A 19 -4.00 11.46 21.19
C ASN A 19 -4.41 10.55 20.04
N ARG A 20 -4.21 10.99 18.79
CA ARG A 20 -4.51 10.19 17.59
C ARG A 20 -3.69 8.90 17.52
N THR A 21 -2.45 8.95 18.00
CA THR A 21 -1.54 7.79 18.08
C THR A 21 -1.76 6.94 19.33
N ARG A 22 -2.49 7.43 20.35
CA ARG A 22 -2.69 6.73 21.64
C ARG A 22 -3.21 5.31 21.46
N PHE A 23 -4.23 5.12 20.63
CA PHE A 23 -4.81 3.80 20.38
C PHE A 23 -3.79 2.82 19.78
N LEU A 24 -2.94 3.28 18.86
CA LEU A 24 -1.88 2.46 18.28
C LEU A 24 -0.82 2.09 19.32
N ARG A 25 -0.42 3.05 20.17
CA ARG A 25 0.54 2.79 21.26
C ARG A 25 0.00 1.78 22.27
N GLU A 26 -1.24 1.94 22.70
CA GLU A 26 -1.91 1.01 23.64
C GLU A 26 -1.97 -0.42 23.06
N ILE A 27 -2.20 -0.59 21.75
CA ILE A 27 -2.14 -1.90 21.09
C ILE A 27 -0.73 -2.48 21.13
N ILE A 28 0.29 -1.71 20.76
CA ILE A 28 1.68 -2.19 20.73
C ILE A 28 2.15 -2.57 22.13
N GLU A 29 1.90 -1.73 23.12
CA GLU A 29 2.21 -2.00 24.54
C GLU A 29 1.48 -3.27 25.02
N GLY A 30 0.20 -3.42 24.66
CA GLY A 30 -0.59 -4.61 24.97
C GLY A 30 -0.03 -5.89 24.35
N ILE A 31 0.41 -5.85 23.08
CA ILE A 31 1.05 -6.98 22.41
C ILE A 31 2.36 -7.32 23.12
N LYS A 32 3.24 -6.33 23.35
CA LYS A 32 4.54 -6.54 24.03
C LYS A 32 4.37 -7.11 25.43
N ALA A 33 3.34 -6.72 26.17
CA ALA A 33 3.05 -7.27 27.49
C ALA A 33 2.66 -8.76 27.46
N GLN A 34 2.25 -9.30 26.31
CA GLN A 34 1.78 -10.67 26.13
C GLN A 34 2.73 -11.55 25.32
N THR A 35 3.86 -11.00 24.86
CA THR A 35 4.83 -11.72 24.03
C THR A 35 6.25 -11.60 24.60
N PRO A 36 7.14 -12.58 24.37
CA PRO A 36 8.53 -12.47 24.78
C PRO A 36 9.26 -11.35 24.00
N GLU A 37 10.39 -10.86 24.52
CA GLU A 37 11.21 -9.82 23.85
C GLU A 37 11.72 -10.25 22.47
N THR A 38 11.81 -11.56 22.21
CA THR A 38 12.22 -12.11 20.90
C THR A 38 11.10 -12.08 19.86
N PHE A 39 9.87 -11.69 20.24
CA PHE A 39 8.74 -11.65 19.33
C PHE A 39 8.78 -10.36 18.50
N SER A 40 8.86 -10.51 17.16
CA SER A 40 8.91 -9.35 16.26
C SER A 40 7.55 -8.69 16.08
N ILE A 41 7.52 -7.37 16.16
CA ILE A 41 6.33 -6.54 15.95
C ILE A 41 6.58 -5.62 14.76
N GLY A 42 5.70 -5.74 13.77
CA GLY A 42 5.66 -4.87 12.60
C GLY A 42 4.45 -3.94 12.60
N VAL A 43 4.62 -2.73 12.09
CA VAL A 43 3.50 -1.80 11.86
C VAL A 43 3.44 -1.41 10.39
N LYS A 44 2.27 -1.59 9.77
CA LYS A 44 2.03 -1.13 8.41
C LYS A 44 1.41 0.26 8.44
N LEU A 45 2.13 1.24 7.89
CA LEU A 45 1.66 2.61 7.71
C LEU A 45 1.24 2.83 6.26
N ASN A 46 0.15 3.57 6.10
CA ASN A 46 -0.36 3.94 4.79
C ASN A 46 0.02 5.37 4.48
N SER A 47 0.75 5.60 3.38
CA SER A 47 1.20 6.94 2.99
C SER A 47 0.04 7.86 2.60
N VAL A 48 -1.13 7.30 2.24
CA VAL A 48 -2.29 8.08 1.80
C VAL A 48 -3.08 8.70 2.95
N ASP A 49 -2.91 8.19 4.17
CA ASP A 49 -3.46 8.84 5.38
C ASP A 49 -2.84 10.23 5.58
N PHE A 50 -1.74 10.49 4.87
CA PHE A 50 -0.92 11.69 4.88
C PHE A 50 -0.98 12.43 3.52
N GLY A 51 -1.89 12.06 2.59
CA GLY A 51 -1.95 12.60 1.22
C GLY A 51 -3.18 13.47 0.90
N ARG A 52 -2.98 14.61 0.22
CA ARG A 52 -3.91 15.66 -0.34
C ARG A 52 -5.35 15.85 0.21
N ARG A 53 -5.74 17.13 0.39
CA ARG A 53 -7.16 17.57 0.48
C ARG A 53 -7.93 17.13 -0.77
N ARG A 54 -9.12 16.55 -0.59
CA ARG A 54 -10.12 16.47 -1.65
C ARG A 54 -10.93 17.77 -1.59
N PHE A 55 -10.76 18.65 -2.58
CA PHE A 55 -11.58 19.86 -2.72
C PHE A 55 -13.07 19.47 -2.74
N GLN A 56 -13.84 19.91 -1.73
CA GLN A 56 -15.29 20.09 -1.84
C GLN A 56 -15.53 21.45 -2.52
N GLY A 57 -15.43 21.49 -3.84
CA GLY A 57 -15.74 22.68 -4.63
C GLY A 57 -16.14 22.25 -6.03
N GLN A 58 -17.30 22.73 -6.51
CA GLN A 58 -17.80 22.45 -7.86
C GLN A 58 -16.72 22.75 -8.90
N LEU A 59 -16.55 21.83 -9.86
CA LEU A 59 -15.69 22.02 -11.03
C LEU A 59 -16.12 23.30 -11.77
N GLN A 60 -15.34 24.38 -11.67
CA GLN A 60 -15.29 25.38 -12.72
C GLN A 60 -14.12 25.03 -13.65
N THR A 61 -14.46 24.75 -14.89
CA THR A 61 -13.51 24.48 -15.97
C THR A 61 -12.72 25.75 -16.28
N VAL A 62 -11.41 25.76 -15.98
CA VAL A 62 -10.48 26.70 -16.59
C VAL A 62 -9.60 25.92 -17.56
N GLN A 63 -9.74 26.22 -18.85
CA GLN A 63 -8.84 25.76 -19.89
C GLN A 63 -7.53 26.56 -19.79
N SER A 64 -6.41 25.90 -19.50
CA SER A 64 -5.09 26.42 -19.92
C SER A 64 -4.11 25.27 -20.14
N SER A 65 -3.58 25.22 -21.35
CA SER A 65 -2.56 24.32 -21.84
C SER A 65 -1.18 24.85 -21.43
N GLY A 66 -0.60 24.33 -20.36
CA GLY A 66 0.77 24.61 -19.91
C GLY A 66 1.25 23.58 -18.87
N PRO A 67 2.56 23.47 -18.59
CA PRO A 67 3.08 22.57 -17.55
C PRO A 67 2.50 22.98 -16.19
N VAL A 68 1.99 22.01 -15.44
CA VAL A 68 1.44 22.23 -14.11
C VAL A 68 2.58 22.51 -13.14
N THR A 69 2.75 23.77 -12.76
CA THR A 69 3.61 24.16 -11.63
C THR A 69 2.80 24.04 -10.34
N LEU A 70 3.27 23.25 -9.38
CA LEU A 70 2.67 23.23 -8.03
C LEU A 70 2.93 24.60 -7.38
N GLN A 71 1.87 25.30 -6.98
CA GLN A 71 1.98 26.60 -6.29
C GLN A 71 1.78 26.43 -4.78
N GLY A 72 2.68 27.05 -3.99
CA GLY A 72 2.55 27.52 -2.61
C GLY A 72 1.79 26.63 -1.62
N ASP A 73 0.47 26.76 -1.56
CA ASP A 73 -0.37 26.19 -0.50
C ASP A 73 -0.50 24.66 -0.53
N GLU A 74 -0.32 24.00 -1.69
CA GLU A 74 -0.39 22.53 -1.78
C GLU A 74 0.89 21.84 -1.27
N GLN A 75 1.99 22.59 -1.18
CA GLN A 75 3.31 22.07 -0.85
C GLN A 75 3.51 22.04 0.67
N ASP A 76 3.02 23.06 1.36
CA ASP A 76 3.05 23.16 2.83
C ASP A 76 2.17 22.09 3.50
N ASP A 77 0.96 21.86 2.98
CA ASP A 77 0.06 20.79 3.43
C ASP A 77 0.70 19.39 3.28
N LEU A 78 1.55 19.19 2.27
CA LEU A 78 2.23 17.91 2.04
C LEU A 78 3.38 17.70 3.02
N GLU A 79 4.22 18.72 3.22
CA GLU A 79 5.34 18.65 4.16
C GLU A 79 4.86 18.47 5.60
N GLU A 80 3.77 19.10 6.02
CA GLU A 80 3.18 18.88 7.35
C GLU A 80 2.76 17.42 7.54
N HIS A 81 2.09 16.82 6.56
CA HIS A 81 1.66 15.43 6.65
C HIS A 81 2.84 14.44 6.61
N LEU A 82 3.89 14.73 5.83
CA LEU A 82 5.13 13.94 5.82
C LEU A 82 5.83 14.01 7.18
N GLN A 83 5.85 15.19 7.79
CA GLN A 83 6.43 15.40 9.11
C GLN A 83 5.66 14.63 10.19
N GLU A 84 4.32 14.63 10.18
CA GLU A 84 3.53 13.80 11.10
C GLU A 84 3.85 12.31 10.93
N ALA A 85 4.01 11.82 9.70
CA ALA A 85 4.35 10.42 9.46
C ALA A 85 5.73 10.05 10.02
N VAL A 86 6.71 10.94 9.90
CA VAL A 86 8.03 10.78 10.51
C VAL A 86 7.92 10.74 12.04
N GLU A 87 7.15 11.63 12.64
CA GLU A 87 6.93 11.65 14.11
C GLU A 87 6.26 10.38 14.62
N ILE A 88 5.30 9.84 13.86
CA ILE A 88 4.70 8.54 14.15
C ILE A 88 5.76 7.45 14.06
N ALA A 89 6.57 7.40 13.00
CA ALA A 89 7.61 6.39 12.84
C ALA A 89 8.64 6.41 13.99
N VAL A 90 9.11 7.61 14.39
CA VAL A 90 10.01 7.78 15.53
C VAL A 90 9.35 7.33 16.84
N THR A 91 8.04 7.58 17.00
CA THR A 91 7.29 7.10 18.17
C THR A 91 7.22 5.57 18.20
N LEU A 92 7.04 4.92 17.04
CA LEU A 92 7.03 3.46 16.92
C LEU A 92 8.40 2.86 17.23
N GLU A 93 9.49 3.48 16.76
CA GLU A 93 10.85 3.05 17.12
C GLU A 93 11.09 3.11 18.63
N LYS A 94 10.66 4.20 19.30
CA LYS A 94 10.76 4.34 20.76
C LYS A 94 9.96 3.28 21.52
N LEU A 95 8.87 2.79 20.94
CA LEU A 95 8.08 1.68 21.49
C LEU A 95 8.72 0.31 21.22
N GLY A 96 9.81 0.26 20.46
CA GLY A 96 10.51 -0.95 20.06
C GLY A 96 9.70 -1.79 19.08
N VAL A 97 9.17 -1.14 18.03
CA VAL A 97 8.70 -1.81 16.81
C VAL A 97 9.91 -2.21 15.97
N ASP A 98 9.92 -3.44 15.46
CA ASP A 98 11.08 -3.99 14.73
C ASP A 98 11.10 -3.54 13.26
N PHE A 99 9.93 -3.43 12.64
CA PHE A 99 9.82 -2.97 11.26
C PHE A 99 8.56 -2.17 10.96
N ILE A 100 8.70 -1.18 10.09
CA ILE A 100 7.62 -0.36 9.55
C ILE A 100 7.46 -0.67 8.07
N GLU A 101 6.28 -1.16 7.70
CA GLU A 101 5.92 -1.37 6.30
C GLU A 101 5.21 -0.13 5.76
N VAL A 102 5.79 0.49 4.73
CA VAL A 102 5.18 1.59 4.00
C VAL A 102 4.41 1.04 2.80
N SER A 103 3.13 1.41 2.72
CA SER A 103 2.27 1.04 1.59
C SER A 103 1.54 2.23 0.99
N GLY A 104 1.32 2.19 -0.33
CA GLY A 104 0.76 3.29 -1.14
C GLY A 104 -0.72 3.15 -1.54
N GLY A 105 -1.53 2.38 -0.81
CA GLY A 105 -2.91 2.07 -1.21
C GLY A 105 -3.95 3.03 -0.64
N SER A 106 -4.55 3.88 -1.47
CA SER A 106 -5.62 4.82 -1.08
C SER A 106 -6.92 4.13 -0.70
N TYR A 107 -7.11 3.91 0.61
CA TYR A 107 -8.34 3.32 1.16
C TYR A 107 -9.60 4.11 0.72
N GLU A 108 -9.48 5.43 0.54
CA GLU A 108 -10.56 6.31 0.08
C GLU A 108 -10.89 6.17 -1.42
N SER A 109 -9.95 5.77 -2.28
CA SER A 109 -10.24 5.48 -3.70
C SER A 109 -10.94 4.13 -3.88
N TRP A 110 -10.62 3.19 -2.98
CA TRP A 110 -11.22 1.87 -2.94
C TRP A 110 -12.63 1.90 -2.35
N ALA A 111 -12.84 2.58 -1.20
CA ALA A 111 -14.16 2.70 -0.58
C ALA A 111 -15.14 3.54 -1.41
N ALA A 112 -14.68 4.64 -2.01
CA ALA A 112 -15.52 5.46 -2.90
C ALA A 112 -15.88 4.72 -4.20
N GLY A 113 -14.97 3.91 -4.76
CA GLY A 113 -15.22 3.13 -5.97
C GLY A 113 -16.22 1.98 -5.79
N ILE A 114 -16.26 1.37 -4.61
CA ILE A 114 -17.23 0.31 -4.27
C ILE A 114 -18.63 0.88 -4.04
N LEU A 115 -18.74 2.08 -3.45
CA LEU A 115 -20.03 2.66 -3.05
C LEU A 115 -20.72 3.46 -4.16
N ASP A 116 -19.96 4.06 -5.09
CA ASP A 116 -20.54 4.90 -6.15
C ASP A 116 -21.01 4.13 -7.40
N GLY A 117 -20.78 2.81 -7.50
CA GLY A 117 -21.18 2.01 -8.66
C GLY A 117 -20.61 2.50 -10.00
N LYS A 118 -19.62 3.40 -9.96
CA LYS A 118 -18.91 3.93 -11.12
C LYS A 118 -17.67 3.08 -11.32
N ASP A 119 -17.61 2.39 -12.45
CA ASP A 119 -16.40 1.70 -12.91
C ASP A 119 -15.21 2.66 -12.90
N VAL A 120 -14.38 2.56 -11.87
CA VAL A 120 -13.16 3.38 -11.72
C VAL A 120 -12.10 3.01 -12.77
N PHE A 121 -12.32 1.95 -13.57
CA PHE A 121 -11.31 1.41 -14.49
C PHE A 121 -11.86 0.94 -15.83
N ASN A 122 -12.80 1.68 -16.44
CA ASN A 122 -13.10 1.48 -17.86
C ASN A 122 -11.90 1.96 -18.71
N THR A 123 -11.21 1.00 -19.34
CA THR A 123 -10.05 1.22 -20.20
C THR A 123 -10.47 1.54 -21.63
N ASP A 124 -10.89 2.78 -21.88
CA ASP A 124 -10.83 3.33 -23.23
C ASP A 124 -9.40 3.72 -23.56
N SER A 125 -8.91 3.19 -24.68
CA SER A 125 -7.51 3.11 -25.14
C SER A 125 -6.77 4.45 -25.31
N ALA A 126 -7.44 5.59 -25.16
CA ALA A 126 -6.81 6.92 -25.12
C ALA A 126 -6.38 7.38 -23.70
N LYS A 127 -6.89 6.76 -22.62
CA LYS A 127 -6.57 7.12 -21.22
C LYS A 127 -5.33 6.44 -20.63
N SER A 128 -4.75 5.46 -21.34
CA SER A 128 -3.62 4.64 -20.86
C SER A 128 -2.33 5.42 -20.62
N ALA A 129 -2.02 6.42 -21.44
CA ALA A 129 -0.81 7.25 -21.30
C ALA A 129 -0.85 8.14 -20.05
N LYS A 130 -2.01 8.73 -19.76
CA LYS A 130 -2.22 9.60 -18.58
C LYS A 130 -2.21 8.80 -17.26
N MET A 131 -2.66 7.54 -17.31
CA MET A 131 -2.68 6.63 -16.16
C MET A 131 -1.29 6.13 -15.78
N LYS A 132 -0.40 5.88 -16.76
CA LYS A 132 1.02 5.55 -16.53
C LYS A 132 1.75 6.66 -15.77
N GLU A 133 1.54 7.91 -16.18
CA GLU A 133 2.14 9.08 -15.52
C GLU A 133 1.64 9.24 -14.08
N SER A 134 0.32 9.08 -13.84
CA SER A 134 -0.23 9.12 -12.48
C SER A 134 0.29 8.00 -11.58
N THR A 135 0.63 6.85 -12.15
CA THR A 135 1.17 5.70 -11.41
C THR A 135 2.62 5.96 -11.05
N ARG A 136 3.42 6.49 -11.98
CA ARG A 136 4.80 6.91 -11.76
C ARG A 136 4.91 8.01 -10.71
N GLN A 137 4.00 9.00 -10.73
CA GLN A 137 3.96 10.07 -9.73
C GLN A 137 3.54 9.56 -8.34
N ARG A 138 2.60 8.61 -8.27
CA ARG A 138 2.25 7.93 -7.01
C ARG A 138 3.41 7.11 -6.45
N GLU A 139 4.08 6.33 -7.29
CA GLU A 139 5.24 5.52 -6.90
C GLU A 139 6.41 6.39 -6.43
N ALA A 140 6.67 7.52 -7.09
CA ALA A 140 7.66 8.50 -6.64
C ALA A 140 7.30 9.11 -5.27
N HIS A 141 6.02 9.41 -5.03
CA HIS A 141 5.54 9.89 -3.73
C HIS A 141 5.78 8.88 -2.60
N PHE A 142 5.64 7.58 -2.88
CA PHE A 142 5.91 6.52 -1.89
C PHE A 142 7.40 6.36 -1.59
N ALA A 143 8.26 6.50 -2.60
CA ALA A 143 9.70 6.48 -2.42
C ALA A 143 10.16 7.63 -1.52
N VAL A 144 9.64 8.85 -1.72
CA VAL A 144 9.93 10.01 -0.86
C VAL A 144 9.45 9.79 0.58
N PHE A 145 8.24 9.25 0.76
CA PHE A 145 7.71 8.94 2.08
C PHE A 145 8.59 7.91 2.83
N ALA A 146 8.94 6.81 2.15
CA ALA A 146 9.80 5.78 2.71
C ALA A 146 11.21 6.32 3.00
N GLU A 147 11.72 7.23 2.18
CA GLU A 147 13.02 7.88 2.37
C GLU A 147 13.06 8.70 3.65
N ARG A 148 12.07 9.60 3.82
CA ARG A 148 11.98 10.46 5.00
C ARG A 148 11.89 9.65 6.29
N ILE A 149 11.06 8.61 6.30
CA ILE A 149 10.95 7.69 7.43
C ILE A 149 12.29 6.98 7.67
N SER A 150 12.90 6.39 6.64
CA SER A 150 14.16 5.65 6.79
C SER A 150 15.29 6.50 7.37
N ARG A 151 15.38 7.79 6.99
CA ARG A 151 16.41 8.71 7.49
C ARG A 151 16.21 9.10 8.96
N ALA A 152 14.98 9.00 9.46
CA ALA A 152 14.64 9.37 10.84
C ALA A 152 14.78 8.20 11.83
N LEU A 153 14.91 6.97 11.32
CA LEU A 153 14.99 5.75 12.11
C LEU A 153 16.44 5.29 12.24
N SER A 154 16.73 4.62 13.36
CA SER A 154 18.09 4.18 13.69
C SER A 154 18.21 2.67 13.84
N VAL A 155 17.15 1.99 14.27
CA VAL A 155 17.12 0.56 14.55
C VAL A 155 16.00 -0.12 13.78
N THR A 156 14.84 0.52 13.71
CA THR A 156 13.61 0.01 13.09
C THR A 156 13.80 -0.14 11.59
N LYS A 157 13.45 -1.31 11.05
CA LYS A 157 13.60 -1.63 9.64
C LYS A 157 12.47 -1.06 8.79
N VAL A 158 12.78 -0.58 7.59
CA VAL A 158 11.77 -0.06 6.66
C VAL A 158 11.52 -1.07 5.54
N ILE A 159 10.25 -1.44 5.39
CA ILE A 159 9.77 -2.32 4.31
C ILE A 159 8.99 -1.49 3.30
N LEU A 160 9.35 -1.57 2.03
CA LEU A 160 8.58 -0.96 0.95
C LEU A 160 7.74 -2.01 0.24
N THR A 161 6.42 -1.79 0.18
CA THR A 161 5.51 -2.67 -0.57
C THR A 161 4.79 -1.90 -1.66
N GLY A 162 5.13 -2.20 -2.92
CA GLY A 162 4.58 -1.47 -4.07
C GLY A 162 4.78 -2.17 -5.40
N GLY A 163 3.92 -3.15 -5.72
CA GLY A 163 3.81 -3.67 -7.09
C GLY A 163 5.06 -4.37 -7.66
N PHE A 164 6.03 -4.74 -6.83
CA PHE A 164 7.26 -5.40 -7.28
C PHE A 164 6.96 -6.73 -7.98
N VAL A 165 7.37 -6.80 -9.25
CA VAL A 165 7.23 -7.99 -10.11
C VAL A 165 8.54 -8.38 -10.80
N SER A 166 9.63 -7.60 -10.68
CA SER A 166 10.94 -7.95 -11.21
C SER A 166 12.02 -7.90 -10.14
N GLY A 167 12.99 -8.82 -10.23
CA GLY A 167 14.15 -8.85 -9.33
C GLY A 167 15.00 -7.59 -9.46
N SER A 168 15.07 -6.99 -10.67
CA SER A 168 15.80 -5.73 -10.88
C SER A 168 15.21 -4.57 -10.09
N ALA A 169 13.88 -4.40 -10.09
CA ALA A 169 13.21 -3.33 -9.36
C ALA A 169 13.32 -3.53 -7.85
N MET A 170 13.22 -4.78 -7.39
CA MET A 170 13.46 -5.13 -5.98
C MET A 170 14.89 -4.77 -5.57
N ALA A 171 15.89 -5.22 -6.34
CA ALA A 171 17.29 -4.94 -6.06
C ALA A 171 17.61 -3.44 -6.10
N GLU A 172 17.03 -2.70 -7.04
CA GLU A 172 17.18 -1.25 -7.11
C GLU A 172 16.62 -0.54 -5.88
N SER A 173 15.45 -0.95 -5.39
CA SER A 173 14.86 -0.36 -4.18
C SER A 173 15.66 -0.62 -2.90
N LEU A 174 16.40 -1.73 -2.84
CA LEU A 174 17.26 -2.10 -1.71
C LEU A 174 18.64 -1.44 -1.76
N LYS A 175 19.03 -0.83 -2.89
CA LYS A 175 20.32 -0.16 -3.00
C LYS A 175 20.34 1.05 -2.09
N VAL A 176 21.19 0.97 -1.08
CA VAL A 176 21.63 2.14 -0.32
C VAL A 176 22.57 2.92 -1.24
N ASN A 177 22.27 4.18 -1.56
CA ASN A 177 23.32 5.06 -2.04
C ASN A 177 24.27 5.30 -0.86
N ALA A 178 25.35 4.53 -0.81
CA ALA A 178 26.40 4.63 0.22
C ALA A 178 27.16 5.98 0.18
N GLU A 179 26.88 6.79 -0.84
CA GLU A 179 27.34 8.15 -0.99
C GLU A 179 26.10 9.02 -0.92
N HIS A 180 26.02 9.96 0.01
CA HIS A 180 25.42 11.30 -0.10
C HIS A 180 25.39 11.93 1.30
N GLN A 181 26.58 12.37 1.72
CA GLN A 181 26.66 13.63 2.45
C GLN A 181 26.16 14.73 1.49
N GLN A 182 25.19 15.51 1.95
CA GLN A 182 24.92 16.90 1.55
C GLN A 182 24.15 17.29 0.27
N ASP A 183 23.66 16.39 -0.60
CA ASP A 183 22.80 16.85 -1.72
C ASP A 183 21.38 16.24 -1.71
N SER A 184 20.37 17.11 -1.75
CA SER A 184 19.02 16.86 -1.25
C SER A 184 17.98 16.48 -2.32
N THR A 185 18.37 15.98 -3.49
CA THR A 185 17.38 15.76 -4.57
C THR A 185 17.48 14.46 -5.38
N ALA A 186 18.37 13.50 -5.07
CA ALA A 186 18.45 12.25 -5.84
C ALA A 186 18.95 11.00 -5.07
N GLY A 187 18.63 10.89 -3.77
CA GLY A 187 18.93 9.68 -2.98
C GLY A 187 17.76 8.71 -2.97
N LEU A 188 17.98 7.44 -3.33
CA LEU A 188 16.99 6.40 -3.06
C LEU A 188 16.85 6.18 -1.54
N PRO A 189 15.64 5.89 -1.03
CA PRO A 189 15.41 5.58 0.38
C PRO A 189 16.30 4.42 0.87
N HIS A 190 16.73 4.46 2.13
CA HIS A 190 17.28 3.26 2.76
C HIS A 190 16.13 2.29 3.04
N ILE A 191 15.93 1.33 2.14
CA ILE A 191 14.93 0.27 2.30
C ILE A 191 15.66 -1.00 2.72
N ASP A 192 15.30 -1.54 3.87
CA ASP A 192 15.86 -2.78 4.38
C ASP A 192 15.25 -4.00 3.69
N MET A 193 13.97 -3.93 3.32
CA MET A 193 13.20 -5.05 2.77
C MET A 193 12.14 -4.62 1.75
N VAL A 194 11.79 -5.53 0.84
CA VAL A 194 10.67 -5.35 -0.10
C VAL A 194 9.53 -6.31 0.21
N GLY A 195 8.30 -5.80 0.18
CA GLY A 195 7.10 -6.63 0.28
C GLY A 195 6.57 -7.03 -1.09
N ILE A 196 6.21 -8.32 -1.24
CA ILE A 196 5.64 -8.89 -2.46
C ILE A 196 4.25 -9.44 -2.13
N GLY A 197 3.24 -9.08 -2.93
CA GLY A 197 1.84 -9.43 -2.67
C GLY A 197 1.22 -10.32 -3.75
N ARG A 198 0.63 -9.71 -4.78
CA ARG A 198 -0.12 -10.45 -5.82
C ARG A 198 0.73 -11.48 -6.57
N ALA A 199 1.99 -11.15 -6.85
CA ALA A 199 2.89 -12.05 -7.58
C ALA A 199 3.09 -13.40 -6.86
N ILE A 200 3.29 -13.39 -5.54
CA ILE A 200 3.49 -14.63 -4.76
C ILE A 200 2.21 -15.45 -4.60
N CYS A 201 1.04 -14.86 -4.83
CA CYS A 201 -0.21 -15.62 -4.86
C CYS A 201 -0.27 -16.52 -6.11
N GLN A 202 0.47 -16.19 -7.17
CA GLN A 202 0.54 -16.98 -8.40
C GLN A 202 1.79 -17.85 -8.44
N GLU A 203 2.91 -17.32 -7.94
CA GLU A 203 4.19 -18.01 -7.87
C GLU A 203 4.73 -17.93 -6.44
N PRO A 204 4.30 -18.83 -5.54
CA PRO A 204 4.76 -18.83 -4.16
C PRO A 204 6.28 -18.95 -4.02
N ASP A 205 6.93 -19.61 -4.99
CA ASP A 205 8.38 -19.83 -5.02
C ASP A 205 9.16 -18.73 -5.76
N LEU A 206 8.47 -17.66 -6.21
CA LEU A 206 9.07 -16.55 -6.94
C LEU A 206 10.35 -15.98 -6.28
N PRO A 207 10.41 -15.77 -4.95
CA PRO A 207 11.64 -15.28 -4.32
C PRO A 207 12.84 -16.19 -4.56
N ASN A 208 12.66 -17.51 -4.45
CA ASN A 208 13.73 -18.47 -4.67
C ASN A 208 14.16 -18.51 -6.14
N LEU A 209 13.19 -18.48 -7.07
CA LEU A 209 13.46 -18.44 -8.51
C LEU A 209 14.22 -17.18 -8.93
N ILE A 210 13.93 -16.03 -8.31
CA ILE A 210 14.68 -14.79 -8.53
C ILE A 210 16.09 -14.91 -7.94
N MET A 211 16.22 -15.42 -6.72
CA MET A 211 17.51 -15.57 -6.04
C MET A 211 18.44 -16.59 -6.73
N SER A 212 17.89 -17.65 -7.33
CA SER A 212 18.64 -18.64 -8.11
C SER A 212 19.04 -18.12 -9.50
N GLY A 213 18.42 -17.03 -9.96
CA GLY A 213 18.60 -16.47 -11.30
C GLY A 213 17.85 -17.23 -12.40
N GLU A 214 16.99 -18.19 -12.04
CA GLU A 214 16.15 -18.93 -12.99
C GLU A 214 15.14 -18.01 -13.68
N VAL A 215 14.62 -17.02 -12.96
CA VAL A 215 13.72 -16.00 -13.50
C VAL A 215 14.17 -14.60 -13.12
N THR A 216 13.84 -13.63 -13.95
CA THR A 216 14.12 -12.20 -13.69
C THR A 216 12.92 -11.46 -13.10
N GLY A 217 11.76 -12.12 -13.02
CA GLY A 217 10.52 -11.57 -12.50
C GLY A 217 9.35 -12.55 -12.59
N ALA A 218 8.20 -12.09 -12.10
CA ALA A 218 6.98 -12.85 -12.04
C ALA A 218 6.38 -13.10 -13.43
N LEU A 219 5.65 -14.21 -13.56
CA LEU A 219 4.80 -14.52 -14.68
C LEU A 219 3.83 -13.38 -14.95
N LYS A 220 3.79 -12.96 -16.21
CA LYS A 220 2.85 -11.93 -16.66
C LYS A 220 1.48 -12.56 -16.87
N MET A 221 0.58 -12.35 -15.92
CA MET A 221 -0.80 -12.77 -16.13
C MET A 221 -1.53 -11.85 -17.14
N PRO A 222 -2.43 -12.40 -17.96
CA PRO A 222 -3.40 -11.61 -18.70
C PRO A 222 -4.20 -10.77 -17.71
N ALA A 223 -4.44 -9.50 -18.04
CA ALA A 223 -5.32 -8.67 -17.23
C ALA A 223 -6.71 -9.31 -17.16
N MET A 224 -7.22 -9.51 -15.95
CA MET A 224 -8.58 -9.99 -15.77
C MET A 224 -9.58 -8.94 -16.27
N PRO A 225 -10.69 -9.31 -16.93
CA PRO A 225 -11.66 -8.36 -17.47
C PRO A 225 -12.24 -7.39 -16.44
N GLY A 226 -12.43 -7.82 -15.18
CA GLY A 226 -12.91 -6.99 -14.07
C GLY A 226 -11.81 -6.23 -13.31
N GLY A 227 -10.57 -6.23 -13.81
CA GLY A 227 -9.46 -5.46 -13.27
C GLY A 227 -9.02 -5.91 -11.87
N PHE A 228 -8.72 -4.95 -10.99
CA PHE A 228 -8.10 -5.21 -9.68
C PHE A 228 -8.90 -6.16 -8.78
N PHE A 229 -10.24 -6.08 -8.79
CA PHE A 229 -11.06 -6.97 -7.95
C PHE A 229 -10.95 -8.42 -8.38
N ASP A 230 -10.92 -8.66 -9.69
CA ASP A 230 -10.68 -9.99 -10.21
C ASP A 230 -9.27 -10.47 -9.82
N ASP A 231 -8.25 -9.61 -9.87
CA ASP A 231 -6.90 -9.96 -9.40
C ASP A 231 -6.91 -10.40 -7.92
N VAL A 232 -7.64 -9.69 -7.05
CA VAL A 232 -7.78 -10.05 -5.62
C VAL A 232 -8.49 -11.39 -5.45
N LEU A 233 -9.55 -11.64 -6.23
CA LEU A 233 -10.26 -12.92 -6.20
C LEU A 233 -9.37 -14.07 -6.67
N VAL A 234 -8.62 -13.87 -7.75
CA VAL A 234 -7.66 -14.85 -8.26
C VAL A 234 -6.58 -15.15 -7.22
N CYS A 235 -6.05 -14.11 -6.56
CA CYS A 235 -5.08 -14.28 -5.48
C CYS A 235 -5.66 -15.11 -4.33
N GLY A 236 -6.87 -14.78 -3.87
CA GLY A 236 -7.56 -15.53 -2.82
C GLY A 236 -7.78 -17.00 -3.21
N GLY A 237 -8.21 -17.26 -4.45
CA GLY A 237 -8.39 -18.61 -4.96
C GLY A 237 -7.08 -19.41 -5.00
N ASN A 238 -5.96 -18.80 -5.40
CA ASN A 238 -4.67 -19.48 -5.39
C ASN A 238 -4.12 -19.71 -3.98
N ILE A 239 -4.26 -18.75 -3.05
CA ILE A 239 -3.90 -18.94 -1.64
C ILE A 239 -4.63 -20.17 -1.08
N PHE A 240 -5.94 -20.27 -1.33
CA PHE A 240 -6.73 -21.41 -0.88
C PHE A 240 -6.25 -22.74 -1.50
N ARG A 241 -5.92 -22.74 -2.79
CA ARG A 241 -5.39 -23.94 -3.46
C ARG A 241 -4.08 -24.42 -2.85
N VAL A 242 -3.13 -23.51 -2.65
CA VAL A 242 -1.83 -23.82 -2.03
C VAL A 242 -2.02 -24.34 -0.61
N ALA A 243 -2.91 -23.72 0.18
CA ALA A 243 -3.24 -24.19 1.53
C ALA A 243 -3.82 -25.62 1.57
N ASN A 244 -4.36 -26.12 0.45
CA ASN A 244 -4.89 -27.48 0.31
C ASN A 244 -3.97 -28.39 -0.53
N GLY A 245 -2.69 -28.02 -0.72
CA GLY A 245 -1.71 -28.85 -1.42
C GLY A 245 -1.84 -28.86 -2.94
N TYR A 246 -2.62 -27.95 -3.53
CA TYR A 246 -2.76 -27.81 -4.99
C TYR A 246 -1.86 -26.69 -5.52
N LEU A 247 -1.40 -26.84 -6.77
CA LEU A 247 -0.65 -25.79 -7.45
C LEU A 247 -1.53 -24.56 -7.77
N PRO A 248 -0.96 -23.34 -7.73
CA PRO A 248 -1.62 -22.13 -8.22
C PRO A 248 -2.05 -22.27 -9.68
N ILE A 249 -3.07 -21.51 -10.07
CA ILE A 249 -3.48 -21.37 -11.46
C ILE A 249 -3.02 -20.00 -11.98
N THR A 250 -2.41 -20.02 -13.17
CA THR A 250 -1.79 -18.84 -13.80
C THR A 250 -2.41 -18.45 -15.15
N SER A 251 -3.47 -19.13 -15.60
CA SER A 251 -4.15 -18.81 -16.87
C SER A 251 -5.67 -18.68 -16.74
N LEU A 252 -6.25 -17.78 -17.55
CA LEU A 252 -7.69 -17.52 -17.59
C LEU A 252 -8.52 -18.78 -17.84
N LEU A 253 -8.07 -19.62 -18.78
CA LEU A 253 -8.77 -20.85 -19.11
C LEU A 253 -8.86 -21.77 -17.89
N HIS A 254 -7.73 -22.00 -17.21
CA HIS A 254 -7.69 -22.84 -16.02
C HIS A 254 -8.51 -22.24 -14.86
N ILE A 255 -8.52 -20.91 -14.72
CA ILE A 255 -9.38 -20.22 -13.72
C ILE A 255 -10.85 -20.54 -14.01
N ALA A 256 -11.28 -20.40 -15.27
CA ALA A 256 -12.67 -20.59 -15.68
C ALA A 256 -13.17 -22.04 -15.55
N VAL A 257 -12.29 -23.03 -15.72
CA VAL A 257 -12.67 -24.45 -15.62
C VAL A 257 -12.43 -25.05 -14.22
N SER A 258 -11.73 -24.35 -13.34
CA SER A 258 -11.40 -24.86 -12.01
C SER A 258 -12.58 -24.74 -11.04
N GLN A 259 -13.24 -25.86 -10.76
CA GLN A 259 -14.34 -25.94 -9.79
C GLN A 259 -13.91 -25.45 -8.39
N TYR A 260 -12.71 -25.82 -7.94
CA TYR A 260 -12.17 -25.37 -6.65
C TYR A 260 -11.98 -23.85 -6.59
N HIS A 261 -11.47 -23.26 -7.68
CA HIS A 261 -11.22 -21.82 -7.74
C HIS A 261 -12.54 -21.03 -7.76
N LEU A 262 -13.50 -21.43 -8.61
CA LEU A 262 -14.81 -20.80 -8.70
C LEU A 262 -15.60 -20.87 -7.38
N ALA A 263 -15.61 -22.04 -6.73
CA ALA A 263 -16.30 -22.23 -5.46
C ALA A 263 -15.74 -21.33 -4.35
N TYR A 264 -14.43 -21.13 -4.32
CA TYR A 264 -13.80 -20.25 -3.35
C TYR A 264 -14.03 -18.77 -3.66
N SER A 265 -13.81 -18.33 -4.91
CA SER A 265 -14.06 -16.94 -5.30
C SER A 265 -15.51 -16.55 -4.95
N TYR A 266 -16.47 -17.44 -5.17
CA TYR A 266 -17.86 -17.24 -4.75
C TYR A 266 -18.05 -17.11 -3.23
N ARG A 267 -17.39 -17.95 -2.43
CA ARG A 267 -17.43 -17.86 -0.96
C ARG A 267 -16.81 -16.55 -0.46
N PHE A 268 -15.69 -16.14 -1.03
CA PHE A 268 -15.02 -14.90 -0.68
C PHE A 268 -15.88 -13.68 -1.04
N THR A 269 -16.51 -13.67 -2.22
CA THR A 269 -17.46 -12.60 -2.59
C THR A 269 -18.64 -12.52 -1.64
N LYS A 270 -19.18 -13.65 -1.16
CA LYS A 270 -20.23 -13.66 -0.12
C LYS A 270 -19.75 -13.09 1.21
N PHE A 271 -18.53 -13.45 1.63
CA PHE A 271 -17.94 -12.92 2.85
C PHE A 271 -17.72 -11.40 2.75
N ALA A 272 -17.13 -10.93 1.66
CA ALA A 272 -16.91 -9.51 1.40
C ALA A 272 -18.22 -8.72 1.38
N ALA A 273 -19.25 -9.24 0.70
CA ALA A 273 -20.58 -8.63 0.67
C ALA A 273 -21.22 -8.56 2.07
N HIS A 274 -21.04 -9.60 2.90
CA HIS A 274 -21.54 -9.60 4.28
C HIS A 274 -20.79 -8.59 5.16
N ALA A 275 -19.47 -8.51 5.02
CA ALA A 275 -18.63 -7.55 5.74
C ALA A 275 -18.99 -6.10 5.37
N ILE A 276 -19.18 -5.81 4.08
CA ILE A 276 -19.63 -4.50 3.60
C ILE A 276 -21.02 -4.16 4.14
N LYS A 277 -21.98 -5.10 4.10
CA LYS A 277 -23.32 -4.89 4.68
C LYS A 277 -23.28 -4.60 6.18
N ARG A 278 -22.40 -5.28 6.94
CA ARG A 278 -22.21 -5.00 8.37
C ARG A 278 -21.57 -3.63 8.61
N ALA A 279 -20.56 -3.26 7.81
CA ALA A 279 -19.92 -1.96 7.91
C ALA A 279 -20.89 -0.80 7.62
N LEU A 280 -21.76 -0.96 6.61
CA LEU A 280 -22.81 0.00 6.27
C LEU A 280 -23.96 0.07 7.28
N TRP A 281 -24.16 -0.97 8.10
CA TRP A 281 -25.16 -0.97 9.17
C TRP A 281 -24.64 -0.34 10.47
N LEU A 282 -23.31 -0.20 10.59
CA LEU A 282 -22.63 0.37 11.76
C LEU A 282 -22.14 1.82 11.52
N ALA A 283 -22.37 2.37 10.31
CA ALA A 283 -22.07 3.74 9.91
C ALA A 283 -23.37 4.55 9.81
#